data_AF-A0A0P0LJY3-F1
#
_entry.id   AF-A0A0P0LJY3-F1
#
_cell.length_a   1.000
_cell.length_b   1.000
_cell.length_c   1.000
_cell.angle_alpha   90.00
_cell.angle_beta   90.00
_cell.angle_gamma   90.00
#
_symmetry.space_group_name_H-M   'P 1'
#
loop_
_entity.id
_entity.type
_entity.pdbx_description
1 polymer ?
#
loop_
_entity_poly.entity_id
_entity_poly.type
_entity_poly.pdbx_seq_one_letter_code
_entity_poly.pdbx_strand_id
1 'polypeptide(L)'
;MVIEAAGMGVIFLSIHGTMGMDIEEELAFSAFHSISAFCNAGFSTLYGNLGNELVLHNHNLLYITISFLVILGGIGFPILVNLYETVSYESKRLYHRYVKKNKRTIRKIHLYNLNTRIVLIMTAILLVTGTVAIVVFEWNHAFEGMTATEKWVQGFFNATCPRTAGFSSVGMTTFSVQTLLLMVVLMMIGGGTQSTAGGVKVNVFAVVMLNLRAILIGADKVNIFNRELSHDSIRRSNATLILYLLIVFAGIFGLSILEQASVMLVFECTSALSTVGSSLDLTPFGSDSKLIVIVLMFIGRVGVLTIQPY
;
A
#
# COMPACT_ATOMS: atom_id res chain seq x y z
N MET A 1 -8.89 13.72 -8.58
CA MET A 1 -9.95 14.67 -8.19
C MET A 1 -11.24 13.99 -7.73
N VAL A 2 -11.98 13.22 -8.55
CA VAL A 2 -13.30 12.68 -8.13
C VAL A 2 -13.20 11.73 -6.92
N ILE A 3 -12.20 10.83 -6.91
CA ILE A 3 -12.00 9.87 -5.80
C ILE A 3 -11.62 10.60 -4.50
N GLU A 4 -10.72 11.58 -4.58
CA GLU A 4 -10.29 12.39 -3.43
C GLU A 4 -11.44 13.24 -2.88
N ALA A 5 -12.27 13.84 -3.75
CA ALA A 5 -13.43 14.62 -3.33
C ALA A 5 -14.48 13.74 -2.62
N ALA A 6 -14.72 12.53 -3.13
CA ALA A 6 -15.60 11.56 -2.47
C ALA A 6 -15.02 11.11 -1.11
N GLY A 7 -13.71 10.82 -1.06
CA GLY A 7 -13.01 10.48 0.18
C GLY A 7 -13.06 11.60 1.22
N MET A 8 -12.89 12.85 0.79
CA MET A 8 -13.00 14.04 1.64
C MET A 8 -14.39 14.14 2.25
N GLY A 9 -15.46 13.97 1.46
CA GLY A 9 -16.83 14.01 1.97
C GLY A 9 -17.10 12.93 3.03
N VAL A 10 -16.59 11.71 2.82
CA VAL A 10 -16.75 10.61 3.78
C VAL A 10 -15.92 10.83 5.04
N ILE A 11 -14.68 11.33 4.91
CA ILE A 11 -13.84 11.68 6.07
C ILE A 11 -14.49 12.80 6.88
N PHE A 12 -14.97 13.86 6.22
CA PHE A 12 -15.68 14.97 6.88
C PHE A 12 -16.87 14.47 7.69
N LEU A 13 -17.73 13.62 7.10
CA LEU A 13 -18.85 13.01 7.82
C LEU A 13 -18.41 12.14 9.02
N SER A 14 -17.21 11.55 8.95
CA SER A 14 -16.68 10.71 10.03
C SER A 14 -16.16 11.50 11.23
N ILE A 15 -15.73 12.75 11.03
CA ILE A 15 -15.11 13.60 12.06
C ILE A 15 -16.03 14.73 12.52
N HIS A 16 -17.08 15.04 11.76
CA HIS A 16 -17.96 16.17 12.03
C HIS A 16 -18.52 16.14 13.44
N GLY A 17 -18.19 17.15 14.25
CA GLY A 17 -18.70 17.31 15.61
C GLY A 17 -18.08 16.36 16.65
N THR A 18 -16.99 15.66 16.30
CA THR A 18 -16.33 14.71 17.22
C THR A 18 -15.01 15.23 17.77
N MET A 19 -14.25 15.99 16.98
CA MET A 19 -12.89 16.44 17.33
C MET A 19 -12.83 17.84 17.95
N GLY A 20 -13.98 18.50 18.16
CA GLY A 20 -14.04 19.85 18.74
C GLY A 20 -13.41 20.95 17.88
N MET A 21 -13.19 20.67 16.59
CA MET A 21 -12.64 21.61 15.60
C MET A 21 -13.73 22.46 14.97
N ASP A 22 -13.36 23.63 14.43
CA ASP A 22 -14.27 24.44 13.63
C ASP A 22 -14.53 23.79 12.25
N ILE A 23 -15.64 24.15 11.60
CA ILE A 23 -16.03 23.57 10.30
C ILE A 23 -14.95 23.79 9.23
N GLU A 24 -14.25 24.94 9.26
CA GLU A 24 -13.16 25.23 8.34
C GLU A 24 -11.96 24.29 8.57
N GLU A 25 -11.65 23.98 9.83
CA GLU A 25 -10.58 23.07 10.21
C GLU A 25 -10.92 21.62 9.86
N GLU A 26 -12.18 21.19 10.07
CA GLU A 26 -12.67 19.87 9.66
C GLU A 26 -12.60 19.68 8.13
N LEU A 27 -12.94 20.72 7.37
CA LEU A 27 -12.81 20.71 5.91
C LEU A 27 -11.35 20.66 5.46
N ALA A 28 -10.47 21.44 6.08
CA ALA A 28 -9.04 21.40 5.79
C ALA A 28 -8.43 20.04 6.13
N PHE A 29 -8.79 19.48 7.29
CA PHE A 29 -8.36 18.15 7.74
C PHE A 29 -8.78 17.07 6.75
N SER A 30 -10.06 17.05 6.37
CA SER A 30 -10.62 16.02 5.49
C SER A 30 -10.04 16.11 4.07
N ALA A 31 -9.85 17.32 3.55
CA ALA A 31 -9.21 17.54 2.25
C ALA A 31 -7.76 17.07 2.26
N PHE A 32 -6.98 17.46 3.29
CA PHE A 32 -5.58 17.11 3.43
C PHE A 32 -5.38 15.59 3.55
N HIS A 33 -6.13 14.93 4.43
CA HIS A 33 -6.01 13.48 4.63
C HIS A 33 -6.49 12.69 3.42
N SER A 34 -7.52 13.17 2.69
CA SER A 34 -7.98 12.50 1.48
C SER A 34 -6.91 12.53 0.37
N ILE A 35 -6.31 13.70 0.14
CA ILE A 35 -5.23 13.86 -0.85
C ILE A 35 -3.99 13.06 -0.43
N SER A 36 -3.58 13.19 0.84
CA SER A 36 -2.42 12.46 1.40
C SER A 36 -2.60 10.96 1.26
N ALA A 37 -3.80 10.44 1.55
CA ALA A 37 -4.11 9.01 1.45
C ALA A 37 -4.13 8.51 0.01
N PHE A 38 -4.79 9.21 -0.91
CA PHE A 38 -4.81 8.80 -2.32
C PHE A 38 -3.42 8.89 -2.96
N CYS A 39 -2.63 9.89 -2.58
CA CYS A 39 -1.26 10.07 -3.07
C CYS A 39 -0.24 9.16 -2.39
N ASN A 40 -0.65 8.32 -1.42
CA ASN A 40 0.26 7.46 -0.66
C ASN A 40 1.41 8.27 -0.02
N ALA A 41 1.07 9.42 0.58
CA ALA A 41 2.07 10.35 1.13
C ALA A 41 2.35 10.13 2.62
N GLY A 42 1.34 9.71 3.39
CA GLY A 42 1.48 9.39 4.82
C GLY A 42 1.60 10.55 5.78
N PHE A 43 1.48 11.78 5.27
CA PHE A 43 1.42 12.97 6.10
C PHE A 43 0.04 13.10 6.74
N SER A 44 0.04 13.44 8.02
CA SER A 44 -1.14 13.79 8.80
C SER A 44 -0.95 15.16 9.43
N THR A 45 -2.05 15.90 9.62
CA THR A 45 -2.02 17.18 10.37
C THR A 45 -2.03 16.96 11.88
N LEU A 46 -2.27 15.73 12.36
CA LEU A 46 -2.28 15.40 13.77
C LEU A 46 -0.90 15.01 14.27
N TYR A 47 -0.59 15.44 15.49
CA TYR A 47 0.56 14.93 16.22
C TYR A 47 0.37 13.45 16.54
N GLY A 48 1.39 12.63 16.31
CA GLY A 48 1.28 11.17 16.43
C GLY A 48 0.58 10.49 15.24
N ASN A 49 0.38 11.21 14.13
CA ASN A 49 -0.32 10.72 12.94
C ASN A 49 -1.77 10.29 13.28
N LEU A 50 -2.32 9.32 12.57
CA LEU A 50 -3.66 8.77 12.82
C LEU A 50 -3.72 7.84 14.05
N GLY A 51 -2.67 7.79 14.86
CA GLY A 51 -2.67 7.14 16.18
C GLY A 51 -2.92 8.10 17.33
N ASN A 52 -3.29 9.34 17.03
CA ASN A 52 -3.74 10.30 18.02
C ASN A 52 -5.00 9.80 18.75
N GLU A 53 -5.05 9.94 20.08
CA GLU A 53 -6.19 9.52 20.91
C GLU A 53 -7.53 10.10 20.44
N LEU A 54 -7.52 11.29 19.82
CA LEU A 54 -8.70 11.94 19.24
C LEU A 54 -9.39 11.10 18.15
N VAL A 55 -8.63 10.26 17.43
CA VAL A 55 -9.13 9.48 16.28
C VAL A 55 -9.01 7.97 16.53
N LEU A 56 -8.25 7.55 17.54
CA LEU A 56 -7.93 6.15 17.81
C LEU A 56 -9.16 5.27 18.06
N HIS A 57 -10.13 5.80 18.80
CA HIS A 57 -11.34 5.08 19.21
C HIS A 57 -12.58 5.61 18.50
N ASN A 58 -13.54 4.72 18.19
CA ASN A 58 -14.83 5.06 17.57
C ASN A 58 -14.79 5.67 16.14
N HIS A 59 -13.62 5.85 15.52
CA HIS A 59 -13.49 6.36 14.13
C HIS A 59 -13.20 5.26 13.09
N ASN A 60 -13.86 4.11 13.21
CA ASN A 60 -13.69 2.99 12.28
C ASN A 60 -13.89 3.39 10.81
N LEU A 61 -14.85 4.28 10.55
CA LEU A 61 -15.16 4.73 9.19
C LEU A 61 -14.03 5.55 8.57
N LEU A 62 -13.29 6.33 9.37
CA LEU A 62 -12.10 7.06 8.93
C LEU A 62 -11.00 6.10 8.48
N TYR A 63 -10.63 5.12 9.31
CA TYR A 63 -9.59 4.14 8.99
C TYR A 63 -9.92 3.31 7.75
N ILE A 64 -11.18 2.88 7.62
CA ILE A 64 -11.66 2.17 6.43
C ILE A 64 -11.53 3.07 5.18
N THR A 65 -11.97 4.33 5.27
CA THR A 65 -11.94 5.26 4.14
C THR A 65 -10.52 5.55 3.67
N ILE A 66 -9.61 5.80 4.61
CA ILE A 66 -8.19 6.04 4.31
C ILE A 66 -7.55 4.80 3.70
N SER A 67 -7.82 3.61 4.24
CA SER A 67 -7.34 2.35 3.67
C SER A 67 -7.80 2.18 2.22
N PHE A 68 -9.06 2.48 1.91
CA PHE A 68 -9.56 2.41 0.54
C PHE A 68 -8.91 3.44 -0.39
N LEU A 69 -8.71 4.68 0.07
CA LEU A 69 -8.01 5.71 -0.72
C LEU A 69 -6.58 5.29 -1.07
N VAL A 70 -5.85 4.74 -0.09
CA VAL A 70 -4.50 4.19 -0.26
C VAL A 70 -4.49 3.02 -1.25
N ILE A 71 -5.46 2.11 -1.14
CA ILE A 71 -5.58 0.97 -2.05
C ILE A 71 -5.85 1.46 -3.48
N LEU A 72 -6.77 2.41 -3.65
CA LEU A 72 -7.11 2.97 -4.95
C LEU A 72 -5.92 3.70 -5.58
N GLY A 73 -5.22 4.55 -4.83
CA GLY A 73 -4.00 5.22 -5.28
C GLY A 73 -2.87 4.23 -5.62
N GLY A 74 -2.73 3.18 -4.82
CA GLY A 74 -1.66 2.19 -4.91
C GLY A 74 -1.85 1.11 -5.99
N ILE A 75 -3.07 0.81 -6.45
CA ILE A 75 -3.29 -0.26 -7.44
C ILE A 75 -2.81 0.14 -8.85
N GLY A 76 -2.79 1.43 -9.19
CA GLY A 76 -2.27 1.95 -10.46
C GLY A 76 -3.34 2.51 -11.40
N PHE A 77 -3.02 3.63 -12.07
CA PHE A 77 -3.96 4.38 -12.89
C PHE A 77 -4.58 3.56 -14.05
N PRO A 78 -3.83 2.72 -14.80
CA PRO A 78 -4.43 1.91 -15.85
C PRO A 78 -5.48 0.92 -15.32
N ILE A 79 -5.32 0.45 -14.08
CA ILE A 79 -6.27 -0.46 -13.44
C ILE A 79 -7.49 0.32 -12.94
N LEU A 80 -7.29 1.51 -12.37
CA LEU A 80 -8.39 2.40 -11.97
C LEU A 80 -9.29 2.73 -13.17
N VAL A 81 -8.72 3.10 -14.32
CA VAL A 81 -9.48 3.40 -15.54
C VAL A 81 -10.26 2.16 -16.01
N ASN A 82 -9.64 0.99 -16.03
CA ASN A 82 -10.30 -0.26 -16.41
C ASN A 82 -11.45 -0.63 -15.46
N LEU A 83 -11.24 -0.45 -14.16
CA LEU A 83 -12.26 -0.70 -13.15
C LEU A 83 -13.42 0.30 -13.27
N TYR A 84 -13.12 1.58 -13.53
CA TYR A 84 -14.13 2.60 -13.79
C TYR A 84 -14.97 2.28 -15.04
N GLU A 85 -14.34 1.90 -16.15
CA GLU A 85 -15.04 1.49 -17.36
C GLU A 85 -15.92 0.25 -17.11
N THR A 86 -15.42 -0.73 -16.37
CA THR A 86 -16.14 -1.95 -16.00
C THR A 86 -17.35 -1.64 -15.11
N VAL A 87 -17.17 -0.83 -14.07
CA VAL A 87 -18.25 -0.44 -13.15
C VAL A 87 -19.28 0.43 -13.85
N SER A 88 -18.86 1.39 -14.70
CA SER A 88 -19.77 2.21 -15.50
C SER A 88 -20.58 1.35 -16.46
N TYR A 89 -19.96 0.33 -17.07
CA TYR A 89 -20.63 -0.64 -17.93
C TYR A 89 -21.66 -1.48 -17.16
N GLU A 90 -21.29 -2.09 -16.04
CA GLU A 90 -22.22 -2.90 -15.24
C GLU A 90 -23.34 -2.05 -14.63
N SER A 91 -23.07 -0.82 -14.23
CA SER A 91 -24.08 0.13 -13.74
C SER A 91 -25.06 0.52 -14.85
N LYS A 92 -24.56 0.85 -16.05
CA LYS A 92 -25.41 1.12 -17.23
C LYS A 92 -26.18 -0.12 -17.66
N ARG A 93 -25.62 -1.31 -17.52
CA ARG A 93 -26.26 -2.60 -17.80
C ARG A 93 -27.36 -2.91 -16.80
N LEU A 94 -27.12 -2.71 -15.50
CA LEU A 94 -28.13 -2.82 -14.45
C LEU A 94 -29.25 -1.80 -14.66
N TYR A 95 -28.91 -0.54 -14.89
CA TYR A 95 -29.87 0.52 -15.17
C TYR A 95 -30.70 0.21 -16.43
N HIS A 96 -30.08 -0.21 -17.54
CA HIS A 96 -30.81 -0.61 -18.74
C HIS A 96 -31.69 -1.85 -18.54
N ARG A 97 -31.25 -2.80 -17.71
CA ARG A 97 -31.98 -4.03 -17.37
C ARG A 97 -33.20 -3.74 -16.50
N TYR A 98 -33.07 -2.87 -15.50
CA TYR A 98 -34.15 -2.56 -14.55
C TYR A 98 -35.08 -1.43 -15.04
N VAL A 99 -34.56 -0.44 -15.78
CA VAL A 99 -35.33 0.76 -16.17
C VAL A 99 -35.82 0.71 -17.62
N LYS A 100 -35.03 0.21 -18.58
CA LYS A 100 -35.36 0.37 -20.01
C LYS A 100 -35.88 -0.88 -20.74
N LYS A 101 -35.96 -2.05 -20.09
CA LYS A 101 -36.49 -3.34 -20.64
C LYS A 101 -35.99 -3.70 -22.06
N ASN A 102 -34.89 -3.13 -22.54
CA ASN A 102 -34.44 -3.24 -23.91
C ASN A 102 -33.19 -4.13 -23.99
N LYS A 103 -33.29 -5.26 -24.69
CA LYS A 103 -32.24 -6.31 -24.82
C LYS A 103 -31.15 -5.95 -25.83
N ARG A 104 -30.66 -4.71 -25.86
CA ARG A 104 -29.54 -4.35 -26.73
C ARG A 104 -28.52 -3.48 -26.00
N THR A 105 -27.54 -4.14 -25.40
CA THR A 105 -26.22 -3.58 -25.17
C THR A 105 -25.17 -4.62 -25.58
N ILE A 106 -24.90 -4.65 -26.89
CA ILE A 106 -23.71 -5.31 -27.43
C ILE A 106 -22.55 -4.33 -27.27
N ARG A 107 -21.66 -4.62 -26.31
CA ARG A 107 -20.21 -4.73 -26.55
C ARG A 107 -19.55 -5.37 -25.34
N LYS A 108 -18.93 -6.53 -25.55
CA LYS A 108 -17.89 -7.11 -24.68
C LYS A 108 -16.65 -6.24 -24.85
N ILE A 109 -16.27 -5.47 -23.84
CA ILE A 109 -14.89 -4.99 -23.73
C ILE A 109 -14.21 -5.92 -22.74
N HIS A 110 -13.82 -7.10 -23.23
CA HIS A 110 -13.04 -8.07 -22.49
C HIS A 110 -11.56 -7.68 -22.57
N LEU A 111 -11.22 -6.56 -21.94
CA LEU A 111 -9.83 -6.21 -21.66
C LEU A 111 -9.60 -6.28 -20.16
N TYR A 112 -9.92 -7.44 -19.55
CA TYR A 112 -9.14 -7.84 -18.40
C TYR A 112 -7.72 -8.05 -18.90
N ASN A 113 -6.93 -6.98 -18.88
CA ASN A 113 -5.50 -7.11 -19.03
C ASN A 113 -5.06 -8.10 -17.95
N LEU A 114 -4.37 -9.15 -18.37
CA LEU A 114 -3.83 -10.18 -17.49
C LEU A 114 -3.09 -9.55 -16.30
N ASN A 115 -2.41 -8.45 -16.55
CA ASN A 115 -1.82 -7.54 -15.58
C ASN A 115 -2.84 -7.04 -14.51
N THR A 116 -3.97 -6.45 -14.90
CA THR A 116 -5.02 -5.99 -13.98
C THR A 116 -5.52 -7.11 -13.07
N ARG A 117 -5.78 -8.30 -13.63
CA ARG A 117 -6.24 -9.45 -12.85
C ARG A 117 -5.18 -9.91 -11.84
N ILE A 118 -3.91 -9.95 -12.25
CA ILE A 118 -2.79 -10.30 -11.36
C ILE A 118 -2.68 -9.32 -10.20
N VAL A 119 -2.69 -8.01 -10.48
CA VAL A 119 -2.51 -6.99 -9.45
C VAL A 119 -3.64 -7.01 -8.43
N LEU A 120 -4.89 -7.15 -8.89
CA LEU A 120 -6.05 -7.21 -8.00
C LEU A 120 -6.02 -8.46 -7.11
N ILE A 121 -5.75 -9.65 -7.69
CA ILE A 121 -5.68 -10.90 -6.93
C ILE A 121 -4.53 -10.86 -5.92
N MET A 122 -3.33 -10.44 -6.35
CA MET A 122 -2.18 -10.37 -5.46
C MET A 122 -2.36 -9.32 -4.36
N THR A 123 -2.95 -8.16 -4.68
CA THR A 123 -3.29 -7.15 -3.67
C THR A 123 -4.29 -7.70 -2.65
N ALA A 124 -5.34 -8.40 -3.11
CA ALA A 124 -6.31 -9.02 -2.22
C ALA A 124 -5.66 -10.09 -1.33
N ILE A 125 -4.80 -10.96 -1.89
CA ILE A 125 -4.08 -11.97 -1.13
C ILE A 125 -3.23 -11.29 -0.04
N LEU A 126 -2.38 -10.33 -0.42
CA LEU A 126 -1.49 -9.64 0.52
C LEU A 126 -2.25 -8.92 1.63
N LEU A 127 -3.35 -8.24 1.30
CA LEU A 127 -4.18 -7.53 2.28
C LEU A 127 -4.87 -8.51 3.23
N VAL A 128 -5.46 -9.59 2.72
CA VAL A 128 -6.14 -10.59 3.55
C VAL A 128 -5.14 -11.31 4.45
N THR A 129 -4.02 -11.78 3.90
CA THR A 129 -2.99 -12.47 4.70
C THR A 129 -2.34 -11.55 5.71
N GLY A 130 -2.05 -10.30 5.31
CA GLY A 130 -1.47 -9.29 6.21
C GLY A 130 -2.44 -8.93 7.35
N THR A 131 -3.71 -8.70 7.03
CA THR A 131 -4.74 -8.38 8.03
C THR A 131 -4.89 -9.51 9.03
N VAL A 132 -5.07 -10.75 8.55
CA VAL A 132 -5.25 -11.90 9.44
C VAL A 132 -4.01 -12.11 10.31
N ALA A 133 -2.80 -12.03 9.75
CA ALA A 133 -1.58 -12.21 10.50
C ALA A 133 -1.41 -11.12 11.59
N ILE A 134 -1.59 -9.84 11.25
CA ILE A 134 -1.47 -8.73 12.21
C ILE A 134 -2.53 -8.86 13.32
N VAL A 135 -3.79 -9.14 12.97
CA VAL A 135 -4.87 -9.32 13.95
C VAL A 135 -4.55 -10.48 14.90
N VAL A 136 -4.04 -11.60 14.39
CA VAL A 136 -3.71 -12.78 15.22
C VAL A 136 -2.54 -12.50 16.16
N PHE A 137 -1.47 -11.86 15.68
CA PHE A 137 -0.30 -11.58 16.52
C PHE A 137 -0.56 -10.48 17.58
N GLU A 138 -1.36 -9.47 17.22
CA GLU A 138 -1.54 -8.27 18.04
C GLU A 138 -2.84 -8.25 18.84
N TRP A 139 -3.67 -9.30 18.74
CA TRP A 139 -4.99 -9.35 19.42
C TRP A 139 -4.91 -9.03 20.92
N ASN A 140 -3.88 -9.54 21.59
CA ASN A 140 -3.66 -9.38 23.04
C ASN A 140 -2.40 -8.53 23.34
N HIS A 141 -1.86 -7.81 22.36
CA HIS A 141 -0.69 -6.94 22.52
C HIS A 141 -1.09 -5.50 22.13
N ALA A 142 -0.68 -5.02 20.95
CA ALA A 142 -0.93 -3.64 20.54
C ALA A 142 -2.43 -3.27 20.43
N PHE A 143 -3.33 -4.26 20.31
CA PHE A 143 -4.78 -4.03 20.26
C PHE A 143 -5.50 -4.37 21.57
N GLU A 144 -4.78 -4.50 22.68
CA GLU A 144 -5.40 -4.69 24.00
C GLU A 144 -6.30 -3.48 24.35
N GLY A 145 -7.46 -3.75 24.95
CA GLY A 145 -8.44 -2.71 25.32
C GLY A 145 -9.40 -2.26 24.20
N MET A 146 -9.15 -2.60 22.93
CA MET A 146 -10.05 -2.27 21.81
C MET A 146 -11.21 -3.27 21.65
N THR A 147 -12.34 -2.79 21.13
CA THR A 147 -13.47 -3.67 20.76
C THR A 147 -13.11 -4.59 19.60
N ALA A 148 -13.74 -5.76 19.49
CA ALA A 148 -13.43 -6.72 18.44
C ALA A 148 -13.55 -6.12 17.01
N THR A 149 -14.50 -5.21 16.80
CA THR A 149 -14.66 -4.47 15.54
C THR A 149 -13.49 -3.54 15.26
N GLU A 150 -13.02 -2.80 16.26
CA GLU A 150 -11.86 -1.92 16.13
C GLU A 150 -10.60 -2.74 15.85
N LYS A 151 -10.40 -3.89 16.50
CA LYS A 151 -9.23 -4.74 16.24
C LYS A 151 -9.12 -5.17 14.77
N TRP A 152 -10.23 -5.56 14.15
CA TRP A 152 -10.25 -5.92 12.73
C TRP A 152 -9.99 -4.71 11.82
N VAL A 153 -10.55 -3.55 12.13
CA VAL A 153 -10.32 -2.32 11.37
C VAL A 153 -8.87 -1.86 11.49
N GLN A 154 -8.31 -1.87 12.69
CA GLN A 154 -6.91 -1.53 12.94
C GLN A 154 -5.95 -2.53 12.30
N GLY A 155 -6.26 -3.83 12.34
CA GLY A 155 -5.50 -4.84 11.63
C GLY A 155 -5.51 -4.65 10.12
N PHE A 156 -6.67 -4.30 9.54
CA PHE A 156 -6.79 -4.01 8.10
C PHE A 156 -6.03 -2.75 7.70
N PHE A 157 -6.12 -1.70 8.54
CA PHE A 157 -5.40 -0.46 8.34
C PHE A 157 -3.88 -0.68 8.40
N ASN A 158 -3.39 -1.36 9.44
CA ASN A 158 -1.96 -1.66 9.59
C ASN A 158 -1.44 -2.72 8.59
N ALA A 159 -2.31 -3.47 7.91
CA ALA A 159 -1.94 -4.30 6.76
C ALA A 159 -1.88 -3.49 5.45
N THR A 160 -2.67 -2.42 5.36
CA THR A 160 -2.77 -1.54 4.18
C THR A 160 -1.64 -0.50 4.16
N CYS A 161 -1.33 0.11 5.30
CA CYS A 161 -0.37 1.20 5.40
C CYS A 161 1.08 0.86 5.00
N PRO A 162 1.62 -0.34 5.34
CA PRO A 162 2.93 -0.78 4.88
C PRO A 162 3.07 -0.78 3.36
N ARG A 163 1.98 -0.82 2.60
CA ARG A 163 1.99 -0.68 1.13
C ARG A 163 2.09 0.79 0.70
N THR A 164 3.12 1.46 1.20
CA THR A 164 3.55 2.81 0.83
C THR A 164 2.64 3.95 1.29
N ALA A 165 1.84 3.77 2.33
CA ALA A 165 0.90 4.81 2.77
C ALA A 165 1.42 5.67 3.92
N GLY A 166 2.30 5.14 4.77
CA GLY A 166 2.98 5.90 5.84
C GLY A 166 2.15 6.23 7.07
N PHE A 167 0.83 6.12 7.00
CA PHE A 167 -0.01 6.36 8.18
C PHE A 167 0.21 5.29 9.25
N SER A 168 0.24 5.76 10.50
CA SER A 168 0.29 4.91 11.69
C SER A 168 -0.97 5.12 12.52
N SER A 169 -1.56 4.03 12.99
CA SER A 169 -2.73 4.05 13.88
C SER A 169 -2.38 3.70 15.32
N VAL A 170 -1.38 2.84 15.52
CA VAL A 170 -0.82 2.51 16.84
C VAL A 170 0.67 2.73 16.70
N GLY A 171 1.32 3.28 17.74
CA GLY A 171 2.75 3.55 17.70
C GLY A 171 3.52 2.32 17.23
N MET A 172 4.36 2.46 16.20
CA MET A 172 5.03 1.31 15.57
C MET A 172 5.91 0.53 16.56
N THR A 173 6.36 1.18 17.62
CA THR A 173 7.16 0.61 18.71
C THR A 173 6.40 -0.34 19.62
N THR A 174 5.06 -0.32 19.58
CA THR A 174 4.20 -1.20 20.39
C THR A 174 3.98 -2.57 19.75
N PHE A 175 4.24 -2.70 18.45
CA PHE A 175 4.09 -3.96 17.74
C PHE A 175 5.15 -4.97 18.14
N SER A 176 4.77 -6.25 18.13
CA SER A 176 5.72 -7.34 18.30
C SER A 176 6.76 -7.37 17.17
N VAL A 177 7.95 -7.91 17.45
CA VAL A 177 9.03 -8.05 16.45
C VAL A 177 8.55 -8.89 15.25
N GLN A 178 7.69 -9.88 15.47
CA GLN A 178 7.09 -10.72 14.43
C GLN A 178 6.23 -9.88 13.48
N THR A 179 5.40 -8.98 14.02
CA THR A 179 4.58 -8.06 13.23
C THR A 179 5.44 -7.06 12.47
N LEU A 180 6.50 -6.51 13.08
CA LEU A 180 7.44 -5.62 12.39
C LEU A 180 8.15 -6.31 11.22
N LEU A 181 8.61 -7.55 11.39
CA LEU A 181 9.22 -8.32 10.30
C LEU A 181 8.22 -8.61 9.18
N LEU A 182 6.97 -8.92 9.51
CA LEU A 182 5.89 -9.06 8.53
C LEU A 182 5.66 -7.75 7.78
N MET A 183 5.61 -6.61 8.48
CA MET A 183 5.46 -5.29 7.86
C MET A 183 6.61 -4.99 6.91
N VAL A 184 7.86 -5.30 7.25
CA VAL A 184 9.02 -5.14 6.34
C VAL A 184 8.79 -5.88 5.02
N VAL A 185 8.28 -7.12 5.05
CA VAL A 185 7.95 -7.87 3.84
C VAL A 185 6.82 -7.21 3.05
N LEU A 186 5.78 -6.73 3.74
CA LEU A 186 4.67 -5.99 3.09
C LEU A 186 5.14 -4.64 2.51
N MET A 187 6.11 -3.97 3.13
CA MET A 187 6.70 -2.71 2.65
C MET A 187 7.55 -2.92 1.40
N MET A 188 8.31 -4.01 1.34
CA MET A 188 9.06 -4.37 0.15
C MET A 188 8.13 -4.53 -1.06
N ILE A 189 6.97 -5.17 -0.86
CA ILE A 189 5.96 -5.38 -1.90
C ILE A 189 5.02 -4.16 -1.96
N GLY A 190 5.39 -3.18 -2.78
CA GLY A 190 4.66 -1.93 -2.94
C GLY A 190 3.35 -2.05 -3.75
N GLY A 191 3.00 -1.00 -4.48
CA GLY A 191 1.77 -0.95 -5.29
C GLY A 191 1.91 -1.50 -6.71
N GLY A 192 0.88 -1.31 -7.53
CA GLY A 192 0.88 -1.68 -8.95
C GLY A 192 1.77 -0.77 -9.80
N THR A 193 2.03 -1.16 -11.05
CA THR A 193 2.76 -0.31 -12.02
C THR A 193 1.95 0.95 -12.35
N GLN A 194 2.63 2.09 -12.56
CA GLN A 194 1.99 3.39 -12.83
C GLN A 194 0.98 3.78 -11.72
N SER A 195 1.38 3.58 -10.46
CA SER A 195 0.65 3.99 -9.25
C SER A 195 1.41 5.08 -8.51
N THR A 196 0.81 5.61 -7.44
CA THR A 196 1.45 6.55 -6.50
C THR A 196 2.40 5.86 -5.52
N ALA A 197 2.37 4.53 -5.43
CA ALA A 197 3.17 3.73 -4.51
C ALA A 197 4.62 3.51 -4.98
N GLY A 198 5.58 3.47 -4.06
CA GLY A 198 6.97 3.04 -4.33
C GLY A 198 7.19 1.52 -4.20
N GLY A 199 8.44 1.12 -3.93
CA GLY A 199 8.85 -0.26 -3.67
C GLY A 199 8.84 -1.19 -4.89
N VAL A 200 9.04 -2.49 -4.64
CA VAL A 200 8.93 -3.51 -5.69
C VAL A 200 7.47 -3.65 -6.07
N LYS A 201 7.16 -3.41 -7.34
CA LYS A 201 5.77 -3.42 -7.80
C LYS A 201 5.13 -4.81 -7.62
N VAL A 202 3.86 -4.86 -7.26
CA VAL A 202 3.09 -6.12 -7.10
C VAL A 202 3.20 -7.00 -8.34
N ASN A 203 3.19 -6.38 -9.53
CA ASN A 203 3.35 -7.06 -10.82
C ASN A 203 4.68 -7.82 -10.92
N VAL A 204 5.77 -7.16 -10.52
CA VAL A 204 7.13 -7.71 -10.56
C VAL A 204 7.19 -8.90 -9.60
N PHE A 205 6.71 -8.70 -8.37
CA PHE A 205 6.66 -9.76 -7.37
C PHE A 205 5.85 -10.98 -7.84
N ALA A 206 4.67 -10.75 -8.45
CA ALA A 206 3.84 -11.81 -8.98
C ALA A 206 4.55 -12.63 -10.07
N VAL A 207 5.22 -11.96 -11.02
CA VAL A 207 5.98 -12.62 -12.09
C VAL A 207 7.12 -13.44 -11.52
N VAL A 208 7.86 -12.93 -10.52
CA VAL A 208 8.94 -13.67 -9.86
C VAL A 208 8.41 -14.91 -9.16
N MET A 209 7.30 -14.80 -8.41
CA MET A 209 6.69 -15.94 -7.72
C MET A 209 6.18 -17.01 -8.68
N LEU A 210 5.59 -16.60 -9.81
CA LEU A 210 5.14 -17.53 -10.85
C LEU A 210 6.31 -18.22 -11.55
N ASN A 211 7.40 -17.48 -11.81
CA ASN A 211 8.62 -18.03 -12.36
C ASN A 211 9.25 -19.06 -11.40
N LEU A 212 9.35 -18.72 -10.10
CA LEU A 212 9.83 -19.64 -9.07
C LEU A 212 8.99 -20.93 -9.03
N ARG A 213 7.65 -20.79 -9.05
CA ARG A 213 6.74 -21.95 -9.10
C ARG A 213 6.95 -22.81 -10.34
N ALA A 214 7.13 -22.20 -11.52
CA ALA A 214 7.37 -22.93 -12.76
C ALA A 214 8.68 -23.73 -12.70
N ILE A 215 9.75 -23.14 -12.17
CA ILE A 215 11.05 -23.80 -11.97
C ILE A 215 10.90 -24.99 -11.01
N LEU A 216 10.21 -24.82 -9.88
CA LEU A 216 10.01 -25.89 -8.89
C LEU A 216 9.23 -27.09 -9.43
N ILE A 217 8.34 -26.86 -10.40
CA ILE A 217 7.53 -27.92 -11.04
C ILE A 217 8.23 -28.47 -12.31
N GLY A 218 9.37 -27.89 -12.72
CA GLY A 218 10.08 -28.28 -13.94
C GLY A 218 9.35 -27.89 -15.23
N ALA A 219 8.56 -26.82 -15.22
CA ALA A 219 7.86 -26.33 -16.40
C ALA A 219 8.76 -25.38 -17.24
N ASP A 220 8.87 -25.64 -18.54
CA ASP A 220 9.67 -24.82 -19.47
C ASP A 220 9.10 -23.41 -19.69
N LYS A 221 7.80 -23.23 -19.43
CA LYS A 221 7.06 -22.00 -19.73
C LYS A 221 6.27 -21.53 -18.52
N VAL A 222 6.36 -20.23 -18.23
CA VAL A 222 5.59 -19.60 -17.15
C VAL A 222 4.23 -19.17 -17.71
N ASN A 223 3.20 -19.97 -17.41
CA ASN A 223 1.83 -19.72 -17.84
C ASN A 223 0.97 -19.18 -16.70
N ILE A 224 0.14 -18.18 -17.00
CA ILE A 224 -0.89 -17.68 -16.08
C ILE A 224 -2.19 -17.38 -16.83
N PHE A 225 -3.32 -17.86 -16.32
CA PHE A 225 -4.64 -17.72 -16.96
C PHE A 225 -4.66 -18.10 -18.46
N ASN A 226 -3.99 -19.22 -18.80
CA ASN A 226 -3.83 -19.70 -20.19
C ASN A 226 -3.09 -18.73 -21.12
N ARG A 227 -2.22 -17.86 -20.59
CA ARG A 227 -1.30 -17.03 -21.36
C ARG A 227 0.13 -17.21 -20.87
N GLU A 228 1.06 -17.30 -21.80
CA GLU A 228 2.50 -17.40 -21.53
C GLU A 228 3.08 -16.01 -21.23
N LEU A 229 3.91 -15.92 -20.18
CA LEU A 229 4.70 -14.72 -19.89
C LEU A 229 5.95 -14.69 -20.76
N SER A 230 6.27 -13.52 -21.32
CA SER A 230 7.48 -13.37 -22.13
C SER A 230 8.74 -13.50 -21.28
N HIS A 231 9.79 -14.11 -21.86
CA HIS A 231 11.10 -14.22 -21.22
C HIS A 231 11.67 -12.86 -20.79
N ASP A 232 11.45 -11.81 -21.58
CA ASP A 232 11.88 -10.45 -21.25
C ASP A 232 11.18 -9.92 -20.00
N SER A 233 9.88 -10.19 -19.83
CA SER A 233 9.14 -9.76 -18.64
C SER A 233 9.65 -10.46 -17.39
N ILE A 234 9.97 -11.75 -17.48
CA ILE A 234 10.54 -12.52 -16.37
C ILE A 234 11.94 -12.00 -16.01
N ARG A 235 12.82 -11.84 -17.01
CA ARG A 235 14.19 -11.34 -16.81
C ARG A 235 14.22 -9.95 -16.19
N ARG A 236 13.40 -9.02 -16.69
CA ARG A 236 13.28 -7.66 -16.13
C ARG A 236 12.74 -7.69 -14.69
N SER A 237 11.75 -8.53 -14.41
CA SER A 237 11.18 -8.65 -13.06
C SER A 237 12.20 -9.20 -12.06
N ASN A 238 12.92 -10.27 -12.42
CA ASN A 238 14.00 -10.80 -11.58
C ASN A 238 15.11 -9.76 -11.35
N ALA A 239 15.54 -9.05 -12.41
CA ALA A 239 16.55 -8.00 -12.29
C ALA A 239 16.11 -6.86 -11.35
N THR A 240 14.84 -6.44 -11.42
CA THR A 240 14.29 -5.42 -10.52
C THR A 240 14.35 -5.86 -9.06
N LEU A 241 13.94 -7.10 -8.78
CA LEU A 241 13.91 -7.62 -7.43
C LEU A 241 15.33 -7.73 -6.85
N ILE A 242 16.28 -8.27 -7.63
CA ILE A 242 17.68 -8.41 -7.20
C ILE A 242 18.30 -7.02 -6.95
N LEU A 243 18.08 -6.07 -7.86
CA LEU A 243 18.63 -4.72 -7.71
C LEU A 243 18.02 -4.01 -6.49
N TYR A 244 16.73 -4.17 -6.23
CA TYR A 244 16.09 -3.67 -5.01
C TYR A 244 16.75 -4.26 -3.76
N LEU A 245 16.94 -5.59 -3.70
CA LEU A 245 17.57 -6.25 -2.54
C LEU A 245 19.00 -5.77 -2.31
N LEU A 246 19.78 -5.56 -3.38
CA LEU A 246 21.15 -5.03 -3.28
C LEU A 246 21.16 -3.61 -2.72
N ILE A 247 20.23 -2.75 -3.15
CA ILE A 247 20.15 -1.37 -2.68
C ILE A 247 19.70 -1.31 -1.22
N VAL A 248 18.68 -2.10 -0.82
CA VAL A 248 18.27 -2.22 0.59
C VAL A 248 19.45 -2.68 1.43
N PHE A 249 20.15 -3.73 1.00
CA PHE A 249 21.30 -4.27 1.72
C PHE A 249 22.41 -3.22 1.87
N ALA A 250 22.76 -2.50 0.80
CA ALA A 250 23.74 -1.43 0.86
C ALA A 250 23.31 -0.30 1.81
N GLY A 251 22.03 0.05 1.83
CA GLY A 251 21.45 1.03 2.75
C GLY A 251 21.54 0.59 4.22
N ILE A 252 21.15 -0.65 4.51
CA ILE A 252 21.25 -1.25 5.86
C ILE A 252 22.71 -1.31 6.30
N PHE A 253 23.60 -1.77 5.41
CA PHE A 253 25.03 -1.85 5.70
C PHE A 253 25.62 -0.47 6.00
N GLY A 254 25.35 0.53 5.16
CA GLY A 254 25.81 1.90 5.37
C GLY A 254 25.32 2.50 6.69
N LEU A 255 24.04 2.31 7.02
CA LEU A 255 23.49 2.77 8.30
C LEU A 255 24.01 1.99 9.51
N SER A 256 24.30 0.70 9.37
CA SER A 256 24.86 -0.12 10.45
C SER A 256 26.30 0.25 10.86
N ILE A 257 27.02 0.99 10.01
CA ILE A 257 28.34 1.54 10.35
C ILE A 257 28.18 2.76 11.26
N LEU A 258 27.11 3.53 11.08
CA LEU A 258 26.86 4.79 11.78
C LEU A 258 26.04 4.59 13.06
N GLU A 259 25.12 3.62 13.05
CA GLU A 259 24.12 3.37 14.10
C GLU A 259 24.19 1.91 14.57
N GLN A 260 23.69 1.63 15.78
CA GLN A 260 23.70 0.27 16.30
C GLN A 260 22.78 -0.67 15.49
N ALA A 261 23.35 -1.76 14.97
CA ALA A 261 22.63 -2.76 14.19
C ALA A 261 21.43 -3.35 14.96
N SER A 262 20.23 -3.15 14.41
CA SER A 262 18.98 -3.68 14.98
C SER A 262 17.94 -3.95 13.88
N VAL A 263 16.88 -4.69 14.22
CA VAL A 263 15.72 -4.90 13.32
C VAL A 263 15.07 -3.58 12.91
N MET A 264 15.20 -2.54 13.76
CA MET A 264 14.66 -1.21 13.49
C MET A 264 15.35 -0.56 12.29
N LEU A 265 16.67 -0.74 12.12
CA LEU A 265 17.36 -0.24 10.93
C LEU A 265 16.85 -0.89 9.64
N VAL A 266 16.55 -2.19 9.68
CA VAL A 266 15.95 -2.89 8.52
C VAL A 266 14.60 -2.28 8.16
N PHE A 267 13.78 -1.96 9.17
CA PHE A 267 12.50 -1.30 8.99
C PHE A 267 12.66 0.10 8.38
N GLU A 268 13.55 0.93 8.93
CA GLU A 268 13.83 2.28 8.43
C GLU A 268 14.36 2.29 6.99
N CYS A 269 15.34 1.45 6.68
CA CYS A 269 15.89 1.34 5.33
C CYS A 269 14.84 0.88 4.31
N THR A 270 14.04 -0.13 4.68
CA THR A 270 12.99 -0.66 3.81
C THR A 270 11.89 0.36 3.62
N SER A 271 11.46 1.06 4.67
CA SER A 271 10.49 2.16 4.62
C SER A 271 11.00 3.29 3.71
N ALA A 272 12.27 3.70 3.87
CA ALA A 272 12.88 4.74 3.04
C ALA A 272 12.92 4.34 1.55
N LEU A 273 13.46 3.15 1.23
CA LEU A 273 13.59 2.71 -0.16
C LEU A 273 12.23 2.40 -0.81
N SER A 274 11.27 1.86 -0.06
CA SER A 274 9.92 1.65 -0.59
C SER A 274 9.05 2.91 -0.57
N THR A 275 9.56 4.04 -0.06
CA THR A 275 8.83 5.29 0.13
C THR A 275 7.55 5.07 0.93
N VAL A 276 7.66 4.33 2.04
CA VAL A 276 6.52 4.04 2.92
C VAL A 276 6.22 5.20 3.83
N GLY A 277 7.24 5.80 4.44
CA GLY A 277 7.04 6.97 5.30
C GLY A 277 6.60 6.64 6.73
N SER A 278 6.58 5.35 7.09
CA SER A 278 6.46 4.93 8.49
C SER A 278 7.85 4.86 9.11
N SER A 279 8.00 5.37 10.33
CA SER A 279 9.22 5.30 11.12
C SER A 279 8.89 4.70 12.50
N LEU A 280 9.89 4.09 13.11
CA LEU A 280 9.82 3.68 14.51
C LEU A 280 10.16 4.84 15.45
N ASP A 281 10.68 5.98 14.95
CA ASP A 281 11.13 7.15 15.73
C ASP A 281 12.17 6.84 16.84
N LEU A 282 12.74 5.63 16.85
CA LEU A 282 13.62 5.14 17.92
C LEU A 282 15.10 5.50 17.74
N THR A 283 15.52 5.94 16.55
CA THR A 283 16.91 6.35 16.28
C THR A 283 16.96 7.84 15.91
N PRO A 284 17.49 8.73 16.77
CA PRO A 284 17.77 10.10 16.38
C PRO A 284 18.90 10.07 15.35
N PHE A 285 18.53 10.04 14.06
CA PHE A 285 19.50 9.96 12.99
C PHE A 285 20.50 11.10 13.07
N GLY A 286 21.78 10.76 13.11
CA GLY A 286 22.86 11.72 12.85
C GLY A 286 22.73 12.37 11.48
N SER A 287 23.40 13.51 11.27
CA SER A 287 23.38 14.25 10.00
C SER A 287 23.71 13.36 8.78
N ASP A 288 24.66 12.44 8.96
CA ASP A 288 25.14 11.54 7.91
C ASP A 288 24.14 10.41 7.61
N SER A 289 23.52 9.85 8.65
CA SER A 289 22.45 8.83 8.52
C SER A 289 21.25 9.38 7.74
N LYS A 290 20.90 10.66 7.93
CA LYS A 290 19.82 11.33 7.18
C LYS A 290 20.12 11.42 5.68
N LEU A 291 21.38 11.63 5.30
CA LEU A 291 21.76 11.72 3.89
C LEU A 291 21.56 10.37 3.19
N ILE A 292 21.90 9.26 3.85
CA ILE A 292 21.64 7.90 3.32
C ILE A 292 20.13 7.69 3.12
N VAL A 293 19.32 8.05 4.11
CA VAL A 293 17.85 7.92 4.04
C VAL A 293 17.28 8.75 2.88
N ILE A 294 17.72 10.00 2.68
CA ILE A 294 17.29 10.86 1.56
C ILE A 294 17.62 10.21 0.22
N VAL A 295 18.83 9.66 0.07
CA VAL A 295 19.24 8.95 -1.16
C VAL A 295 18.38 7.71 -1.40
N LEU A 296 18.10 6.92 -0.35
CA LEU A 296 17.22 5.75 -0.46
C LEU A 296 15.80 6.14 -0.89
N MET A 297 15.22 7.19 -0.30
CA MET A 297 13.90 7.71 -0.69
C MET A 297 13.88 8.18 -2.15
N PHE A 298 14.94 8.87 -2.59
CA PHE A 298 15.05 9.33 -3.97
C PHE A 298 15.12 8.16 -4.96
N ILE A 299 16.00 7.18 -4.71
CA ILE A 299 16.13 5.97 -5.54
C ILE A 299 14.81 5.20 -5.58
N GLY A 300 14.18 5.04 -4.42
CA GLY A 300 12.87 4.40 -4.25
C GLY A 300 11.78 5.03 -5.10
N ARG A 301 11.73 6.37 -5.13
CA ARG A 301 10.72 7.13 -5.86
C ARG A 301 10.97 7.17 -7.37
N VAL A 302 12.21 7.39 -7.79
CA VAL A 302 12.59 7.44 -9.21
C VAL A 302 12.38 6.08 -9.87
N GLY A 303 12.57 5.01 -9.11
CA GLY A 303 12.45 3.63 -9.57
C GLY A 303 13.82 3.02 -9.83
N VAL A 304 13.99 1.80 -9.34
CA VAL A 304 15.27 1.08 -9.36
C VAL A 304 15.75 0.76 -10.79
N LEU A 305 14.85 0.68 -11.77
CA LEU A 305 15.19 0.36 -13.18
C LEU A 305 15.22 1.55 -14.14
N THR A 306 14.64 2.69 -13.80
CA THR A 306 14.67 3.90 -14.66
C THR A 306 16.04 4.57 -14.70
N ILE A 307 16.92 4.20 -13.76
CA ILE A 307 18.29 4.73 -13.63
C ILE A 307 19.26 4.06 -14.62
N GLN A 308 18.85 3.04 -15.39
CA GLN A 308 19.68 2.50 -16.46
C GLN A 308 19.63 3.41 -17.71
N PRO A 309 20.75 4.00 -18.14
CA PRO A 309 20.85 4.54 -19.48
C PRO A 309 20.86 3.37 -20.48
N TYR A 310 20.10 3.52 -21.56
CA TYR A 310 20.05 2.60 -22.70
C TYR A 310 21.43 2.34 -23.30
#